data_AF-A0AA43AMW0-F1
#
_entry.id   AF-A0AA43AMW0-F1
#
_cell.length_a   1.000
_cell.length_b   1.000
_cell.length_c   1.000
_cell.angle_alpha   90.00
_cell.angle_beta   90.00
_cell.angle_gamma   90.00
#
_symmetry.space_group_name_H-M   'P 1'
#
loop_
_entity.id
_entity.type
_entity.pdbx_description
1 polymer ?
#
loop_
_entity_poly.entity_id
_entity_poly.type
_entity_poly.pdbx_seq_one_letter_code
_entity_poly.pdbx_strand_id
1 'polypeptide(L)'
;MGAETACGVDVSIGCFFDGTRNHRLASKKRKDMSESNVSRLFDVYDLERAKGVGRRPTNFASYIQGVGTEALKEIGDTGTGWHARAGAAAGWGGEGRVNWMLMQVQDHLLDHFAGTTVTKAMGFDSTVPVARKMSADLRLQLQDVERLAQAARMSLSNYLAVNQGQEEIDLRNSLSGGFWNMVGALQRVRGTHLAVADHTSRRAVLQERRAFLAKKVAPFQVQNPRVDRIRVSVFGFSRGATEARVFCNWLGDACDPGPGPLRLCGIPVQIDFMGLFDTVASVGAAHSFFELVFDGHGGCAEAEDLRNPADVRRCVHMVAAHDVRDSFPVDLVDGGNCGQIIYHSRSQGGV
;
A
#
# COMPACT_ATOMS: atom_id res chain seq x y z
N MET A 1 -3.07 -17.44 48.90
CA MET A 1 -2.29 -16.86 47.79
C MET A 1 -2.98 -17.27 46.50
N GLY A 2 -3.80 -16.39 45.93
CA GLY A 2 -4.44 -16.65 44.63
C GLY A 2 -3.41 -16.48 43.53
N ALA A 3 -3.26 -17.48 42.67
CA ALA A 3 -2.43 -17.37 41.48
C ALA A 3 -3.00 -16.25 40.60
N GLU A 4 -2.28 -15.12 40.50
CA GLU A 4 -2.53 -14.14 39.45
C GLU A 4 -2.31 -14.84 38.12
N THR A 5 -3.40 -15.19 37.44
CA THR A 5 -3.33 -15.70 36.07
C THR A 5 -2.67 -14.64 35.21
N ALA A 6 -1.47 -14.94 34.71
CA ALA A 6 -0.73 -14.17 33.72
C ALA A 6 -1.56 -14.12 32.42
N CYS A 7 -2.54 -13.22 32.37
CA CYS A 7 -3.37 -13.01 31.20
C CYS A 7 -2.62 -12.08 30.25
N GLY A 8 -1.93 -12.69 29.27
CA GLY A 8 -1.47 -11.96 28.10
C GLY A 8 -2.63 -11.77 27.11
N VAL A 9 -2.56 -10.70 26.34
CA VAL A 9 -3.54 -10.36 25.29
C VAL A 9 -2.86 -10.20 23.95
N ASP A 10 -3.56 -10.55 22.88
CA ASP A 10 -3.13 -10.26 21.51
C ASP A 10 -3.72 -8.93 21.05
N VAL A 11 -2.93 -8.13 20.37
CA VAL A 11 -3.41 -6.94 19.62
C VAL A 11 -3.57 -7.33 18.16
N SER A 12 -4.76 -7.16 17.59
CA SER A 12 -5.08 -7.47 16.21
C SER A 12 -5.23 -6.19 15.38
N ILE A 13 -4.53 -6.09 14.25
CA ILE A 13 -4.53 -4.93 13.35
C ILE A 13 -4.94 -5.37 11.94
N GLY A 14 -6.04 -4.82 11.44
CA GLY A 14 -6.50 -5.01 10.06
C GLY A 14 -6.02 -3.87 9.15
N CYS A 15 -5.29 -4.19 8.09
CA CYS A 15 -4.80 -3.24 7.10
C CYS A 15 -5.53 -3.46 5.77
N PHE A 16 -6.24 -2.44 5.28
CA PHE A 16 -7.11 -2.55 4.11
C PHE A 16 -6.72 -1.55 3.02
N PHE A 17 -6.34 -2.07 1.85
CA PHE A 17 -5.89 -1.31 0.68
C PHE A 17 -6.90 -1.45 -0.46
N ASP A 18 -7.63 -0.38 -0.78
CA ASP A 18 -8.67 -0.44 -1.80
C ASP A 18 -8.12 -0.32 -3.23
N GLY A 19 -8.92 -0.74 -4.21
CA GLY A 19 -8.53 -0.76 -5.61
C GLY A 19 -8.56 0.60 -6.29
N THR A 20 -7.92 0.68 -7.46
CA THR A 20 -7.84 1.90 -8.27
C THR A 20 -9.21 2.52 -8.50
N ARG A 21 -9.35 3.82 -8.22
CA ARG A 21 -10.62 4.57 -8.30
C ARG A 21 -11.73 4.15 -7.32
N ASN A 22 -11.46 3.21 -6.41
CA ASN A 22 -12.41 2.87 -5.36
C ASN A 22 -12.25 3.82 -4.16
N HIS A 23 -13.37 4.39 -3.73
CA HIS A 23 -13.43 5.27 -2.57
C HIS A 23 -14.65 4.92 -1.71
N ARG A 24 -14.41 4.43 -0.47
CA ARG A 24 -15.44 3.86 0.41
C ARG A 24 -16.55 4.85 0.74
N LEU A 25 -16.21 6.05 1.22
CA LEU A 25 -17.23 7.03 1.63
C LEU A 25 -18.05 7.55 0.45
N ALA A 26 -17.43 7.64 -0.73
CA ALA A 26 -18.11 8.07 -1.94
C ALA A 26 -19.11 7.00 -2.41
N SER A 27 -18.70 5.73 -2.37
CA SER A 27 -19.56 4.58 -2.70
C SER A 27 -20.75 4.48 -1.74
N LYS A 28 -20.50 4.57 -0.42
CA LYS A 28 -21.57 4.60 0.59
C LYS A 28 -22.55 5.76 0.43
N LYS A 29 -22.06 6.92 -0.03
CA LYS A 29 -22.91 8.08 -0.31
C LYS A 29 -23.82 7.86 -1.52
N ARG A 30 -23.33 7.15 -2.55
CA ARG A 30 -24.12 6.82 -3.75
C ARG A 30 -25.21 5.79 -3.47
N LYS A 31 -25.00 4.87 -2.50
CA LYS A 31 -25.96 3.79 -2.16
C LYS A 31 -26.34 2.91 -3.36
N ASP A 32 -25.41 2.76 -4.29
CA ASP A 32 -25.55 2.01 -5.54
C ASP A 32 -24.93 0.60 -5.45
N MET A 33 -24.58 0.16 -4.23
CA MET A 33 -23.92 -1.12 -3.97
C MET A 33 -22.54 -1.27 -4.62
N SER A 34 -21.90 -0.16 -5.02
CA SER A 34 -20.60 -0.17 -5.69
C SER A 34 -19.41 -0.35 -4.73
N GLU A 35 -19.62 -0.65 -3.45
CA GLU A 35 -18.52 -0.85 -2.50
C GLU A 35 -17.67 -2.05 -2.89
N SER A 36 -16.36 -1.87 -2.84
CA SER A 36 -15.40 -2.96 -3.07
C SER A 36 -15.50 -4.04 -2.00
N ASN A 37 -15.03 -5.24 -2.32
CA ASN A 37 -14.92 -6.31 -1.33
C ASN A 37 -14.01 -5.90 -0.16
N VAL A 38 -12.97 -5.10 -0.40
CA VAL A 38 -12.10 -4.57 0.67
C VAL A 38 -12.89 -3.64 1.60
N SER A 39 -13.70 -2.72 1.05
CA SER A 39 -14.60 -1.87 1.85
C SER A 39 -15.59 -2.69 2.68
N ARG A 40 -16.16 -3.75 2.09
CA ARG A 40 -17.12 -4.62 2.78
C ARG A 40 -16.44 -5.43 3.89
N LEU A 41 -15.24 -5.96 3.64
CA LEU A 41 -14.46 -6.67 4.66
C LEU A 41 -14.06 -5.75 5.82
N PHE A 42 -13.72 -4.50 5.54
CA PHE A 42 -13.45 -3.50 6.57
C PHE A 42 -14.68 -3.23 7.44
N ASP A 43 -15.88 -3.18 6.86
CA ASP A 43 -17.12 -2.95 7.60
C ASP A 43 -17.48 -4.08 8.57
N VAL A 44 -17.10 -5.31 8.24
CA VAL A 44 -17.35 -6.49 9.09
C VAL A 44 -16.14 -6.88 9.94
N TYR A 45 -15.04 -6.13 9.85
CA TYR A 45 -13.86 -6.39 10.67
C TYR A 45 -14.18 -6.08 12.13
N ASP A 46 -14.10 -7.09 12.97
CA ASP A 46 -14.56 -7.03 14.35
C ASP A 46 -13.64 -6.11 15.20
N LEU A 47 -14.04 -4.86 15.34
CA LEU A 47 -13.44 -3.88 16.26
C LEU A 47 -14.01 -3.99 17.69
N GLU A 48 -15.07 -4.77 17.88
CA GLU A 48 -15.88 -4.80 19.10
C GLU A 48 -15.42 -5.89 20.07
N ARG A 49 -14.51 -6.78 19.66
CA ARG A 49 -13.95 -7.90 20.44
C ARG A 49 -13.09 -7.50 21.65
N ALA A 50 -13.42 -6.43 22.37
CA ALA A 50 -12.86 -6.11 23.68
C ALA A 50 -13.62 -5.01 24.46
N LYS A 51 -14.85 -4.63 24.09
CA LYS A 51 -15.61 -3.61 24.84
C LYS A 51 -16.19 -4.14 26.16
N GLY A 52 -15.32 -4.64 27.04
CA GLY A 52 -15.61 -4.68 28.47
C GLY A 52 -15.32 -3.31 29.07
N VAL A 53 -16.21 -2.82 29.94
CA VAL A 53 -16.00 -1.55 30.66
C VAL A 53 -14.64 -1.59 31.36
N GLY A 54 -13.75 -0.64 31.00
CA GLY A 54 -12.40 -0.52 31.58
C GLY A 54 -11.29 -1.34 30.90
N ARG A 55 -11.54 -2.00 29.77
CA ARG A 55 -10.50 -2.72 29.00
C ARG A 55 -9.94 -1.86 27.85
N ARG A 56 -8.63 -1.96 27.63
CA ARG A 56 -7.93 -1.34 26.49
C ARG A 56 -8.40 -1.99 25.17
N PRO A 57 -8.55 -1.23 24.07
CA PRO A 57 -8.91 -1.78 22.77
C PRO A 57 -7.80 -2.72 22.29
N THR A 58 -8.15 -3.95 21.89
CA THR A 58 -7.19 -4.93 21.34
C THR A 58 -7.29 -5.05 19.83
N ASN A 59 -8.39 -4.60 19.23
CA ASN A 59 -8.65 -4.75 17.80
C ASN A 59 -8.67 -3.38 17.14
N PHE A 60 -7.87 -3.22 16.11
CA PHE A 60 -7.72 -1.99 15.35
C PHE A 60 -7.83 -2.29 13.86
N ALA A 61 -8.26 -1.30 13.08
CA ALA A 61 -8.22 -1.40 11.64
C ALA A 61 -7.96 -0.03 11.00
N SER A 62 -7.20 -0.05 9.91
CA SER A 62 -6.97 1.12 9.06
C SER A 62 -7.34 0.80 7.62
N TYR A 63 -8.02 1.75 7.00
CA TYR A 63 -8.46 1.67 5.62
C TYR A 63 -7.85 2.81 4.82
N ILE A 64 -7.24 2.49 3.68
CA ILE A 64 -6.74 3.50 2.75
C ILE A 64 -7.50 3.41 1.42
N GLN A 65 -7.94 4.57 0.93
CA GLN A 65 -8.65 4.70 -0.35
C GLN A 65 -7.71 4.35 -1.50
N GLY A 66 -8.21 3.80 -2.60
CA GLY A 66 -7.34 3.38 -3.68
C GLY A 66 -6.77 4.55 -4.47
N VAL A 67 -5.68 4.30 -5.20
CA VAL A 67 -5.03 5.31 -6.04
C VAL A 67 -5.98 5.92 -7.07
N GLY A 68 -5.78 7.21 -7.34
CA GLY A 68 -6.64 8.01 -8.20
C GLY A 68 -7.94 8.48 -7.54
N THR A 69 -8.08 8.31 -6.22
CA THR A 69 -9.16 8.87 -5.39
C THR A 69 -8.61 9.73 -4.26
N GLU A 70 -9.48 10.50 -3.61
CA GLU A 70 -9.10 11.38 -2.51
C GLU A 70 -8.57 10.57 -1.31
N ALA A 71 -7.41 10.96 -0.79
CA ALA A 71 -6.84 10.49 0.47
C ALA A 71 -6.19 11.68 1.21
N LEU A 72 -6.98 12.77 1.31
CA LEU A 72 -6.50 14.08 1.75
C LEU A 72 -6.06 14.05 3.22
N LYS A 73 -6.76 13.28 4.07
CA LYS A 73 -6.47 13.20 5.51
C LYS A 73 -5.23 12.36 5.79
N GLU A 74 -5.05 11.32 5.01
CA GLU A 74 -4.03 10.29 5.19
C GLU A 74 -2.68 10.77 4.65
N ILE A 75 -2.67 11.21 3.40
CA ILE A 75 -1.44 11.49 2.63
C ILE A 75 -1.47 12.83 1.87
N GLY A 76 -2.59 13.55 1.92
CA GLY A 76 -2.73 14.84 1.24
C GLY A 76 -3.03 14.72 -0.26
N ASP A 77 -3.43 13.54 -0.72
CA ASP A 77 -3.86 13.30 -2.11
C ASP A 77 -5.27 13.86 -2.30
N THR A 78 -5.41 14.85 -3.19
CA THR A 78 -6.71 15.47 -3.45
C THR A 78 -7.63 14.57 -4.27
N GLY A 79 -7.12 13.55 -4.97
CA GLY A 79 -7.94 12.68 -5.80
C GLY A 79 -8.67 13.40 -6.95
N THR A 80 -8.20 14.58 -7.34
CA THR A 80 -8.85 15.43 -8.35
C THR A 80 -7.88 15.78 -9.49
N GLY A 81 -8.45 16.15 -10.64
CA GLY A 81 -7.69 16.67 -11.78
C GLY A 81 -6.54 15.74 -12.20
N TRP A 82 -5.32 16.25 -12.10
CA TRP A 82 -4.11 15.52 -12.46
C TRP A 82 -3.71 14.45 -11.44
N HIS A 83 -3.93 14.65 -10.14
CA HIS A 83 -3.69 13.63 -9.11
C HIS A 83 -4.56 12.37 -9.35
N ALA A 84 -5.85 12.56 -9.64
CA ALA A 84 -6.77 11.47 -9.96
C ALA A 84 -6.28 10.62 -11.15
N ARG A 85 -5.80 11.31 -12.20
CA ARG A 85 -5.33 10.69 -13.44
C ARG A 85 -3.99 9.98 -13.24
N ALA A 86 -3.04 10.66 -12.61
CA ALA A 86 -1.73 10.15 -12.26
C ALA A 86 -1.84 8.88 -11.40
N GLY A 87 -2.66 8.93 -10.35
CA GLY A 87 -2.90 7.77 -9.48
C GLY A 87 -3.56 6.61 -10.22
N ALA A 88 -4.61 6.88 -11.00
CA ALA A 88 -5.32 5.81 -11.70
C ALA A 88 -4.48 5.13 -12.79
N ALA A 89 -3.60 5.86 -13.46
CA ALA A 89 -2.89 5.35 -14.62
C ALA A 89 -1.48 4.86 -14.26
N ALA A 90 -0.75 5.63 -13.47
CA ALA A 90 0.66 5.40 -13.17
C ALA A 90 0.92 5.00 -11.70
N GLY A 91 -0.11 4.89 -10.86
CA GLY A 91 0.04 4.43 -9.48
C GLY A 91 0.58 5.51 -8.54
N TRP A 92 0.59 6.78 -8.97
CA TRP A 92 0.99 7.89 -8.12
C TRP A 92 0.20 7.93 -6.80
N GLY A 93 0.91 8.12 -5.70
CA GLY A 93 0.36 8.10 -4.35
C GLY A 93 0.29 6.69 -3.76
N GLY A 94 0.73 5.64 -4.46
CA GLY A 94 0.79 4.28 -3.93
C GLY A 94 1.84 4.12 -2.83
N GLU A 95 3.04 4.68 -3.01
CA GLU A 95 4.10 4.66 -1.98
C GLU A 95 3.61 5.37 -0.71
N GLY A 96 2.97 6.53 -0.90
CA GLY A 96 2.32 7.27 0.18
C GLY A 96 1.32 6.44 0.98
N ARG A 97 0.47 5.66 0.30
CA ARG A 97 -0.56 4.80 0.93
C ARG A 97 0.07 3.67 1.75
N VAL A 98 1.11 3.03 1.22
CA VAL A 98 1.87 1.99 1.93
C VAL A 98 2.57 2.57 3.16
N ASN A 99 3.30 3.68 2.99
CA ASN A 99 3.99 4.38 4.07
C ASN A 99 3.04 4.83 5.17
N TRP A 100 1.86 5.32 4.80
CA TRP A 100 0.82 5.66 5.76
C TRP A 100 0.37 4.45 6.58
N MET A 101 0.13 3.30 5.94
CA MET A 101 -0.27 2.08 6.64
C MET A 101 0.83 1.57 7.59
N LEU A 102 2.12 1.68 7.23
CA LEU A 102 3.24 1.36 8.11
C LEU A 102 3.23 2.23 9.38
N MET A 103 2.91 3.52 9.26
CA MET A 103 2.74 4.40 10.41
C MET A 103 1.55 3.99 11.27
N GLN A 104 0.46 3.51 10.67
CA GLN A 104 -0.74 3.08 11.40
C GLN A 104 -0.45 1.89 12.34
N VAL A 105 0.44 0.97 11.95
CA VAL A 105 0.85 -0.15 12.84
C VAL A 105 1.48 0.38 14.14
N GLN A 106 2.35 1.38 14.04
CA GLN A 106 2.96 2.03 15.21
C GLN A 106 1.93 2.86 16.01
N ASP A 107 1.04 3.58 15.30
CA ASP A 107 0.00 4.40 15.92
C ASP A 107 -0.98 3.54 16.74
N HIS A 108 -1.46 2.42 16.20
CA HIS A 108 -2.37 1.49 16.89
C HIS A 108 -1.74 0.85 18.12
N LEU A 109 -0.44 0.53 18.08
CA LEU A 109 0.24 -0.01 19.25
C LEU A 109 0.26 1.01 20.40
N LEU A 110 0.55 2.29 20.11
CA LEU A 110 0.49 3.31 21.17
C LEU A 110 -0.94 3.56 21.63
N ASP A 111 -1.92 3.51 20.72
CA ASP A 111 -3.32 3.73 21.05
C ASP A 111 -3.83 2.68 22.03
N HIS A 112 -3.45 1.41 21.84
CA HIS A 112 -3.71 0.34 22.80
C HIS A 112 -3.26 0.70 24.23
N PHE A 113 -2.03 1.21 24.38
CA PHE A 113 -1.44 1.45 25.70
C PHE A 113 -1.84 2.79 26.32
N ALA A 114 -1.96 3.84 25.51
CA ALA A 114 -2.02 5.22 25.98
C ALA A 114 -3.21 6.02 25.45
N GLY A 115 -4.09 5.44 24.62
CA GLY A 115 -5.24 6.15 24.05
C GLY A 115 -4.85 7.32 23.14
N THR A 116 -3.64 7.29 22.59
CA THR A 116 -3.13 8.28 21.65
C THR A 116 -2.26 7.60 20.60
N THR A 117 -2.18 8.19 19.41
CA THR A 117 -1.30 7.71 18.34
C THR A 117 0.13 8.23 18.50
N VAL A 118 1.10 7.56 17.89
CA VAL A 118 2.51 8.03 17.84
C VAL A 118 2.58 9.37 17.12
N THR A 119 1.86 9.50 16.01
CA THR A 119 1.75 10.74 15.24
C THR A 119 1.34 11.93 16.11
N LYS A 120 0.24 11.80 16.87
CA LYS A 120 -0.24 12.86 17.77
C LYS A 120 0.71 13.10 18.94
N ALA A 121 1.26 12.03 19.53
CA ALA A 121 2.17 12.12 20.67
C ALA A 121 3.52 12.75 20.32
N MET A 122 3.93 12.69 19.04
CA MET A 122 5.10 13.40 18.50
C MET A 122 4.80 14.85 18.09
N GLY A 123 3.56 15.33 18.29
CA GLY A 123 3.17 16.72 18.04
C GLY A 123 2.69 17.01 16.62
N PHE A 124 2.33 15.99 15.83
CA PHE A 124 1.74 16.19 14.51
C PHE A 124 0.21 16.17 14.58
N ASP A 125 -0.43 17.20 14.04
CA ASP A 125 -1.89 17.28 13.90
C ASP A 125 -2.44 16.45 12.72
N SER A 126 -1.56 15.98 11.83
CA SER A 126 -1.89 15.22 10.63
C SER A 126 -0.78 14.24 10.26
N THR A 127 -1.13 13.12 9.63
CA THR A 127 -0.17 12.16 9.08
C THR A 127 0.45 12.62 7.76
N VAL A 128 -0.18 13.58 7.06
CA VAL A 128 0.25 14.07 5.74
C VAL A 128 1.72 14.52 5.67
N PRO A 129 2.23 15.40 6.56
CA PRO A 129 3.63 15.83 6.49
C PRO A 129 4.60 14.66 6.71
N VAL A 130 4.23 13.69 7.54
CA VAL A 130 5.06 12.51 7.82
C VAL A 130 5.06 11.57 6.63
N ALA A 131 3.90 11.26 6.05
CA ALA A 131 3.78 10.45 4.84
C ALA A 131 4.54 11.08 3.66
N ARG A 132 4.43 12.39 3.46
CA ARG A 132 5.18 13.13 2.42
C ARG A 132 6.69 13.06 2.63
N LYS A 133 7.17 13.11 3.88
CA LYS A 133 8.61 12.97 4.18
C LYS A 133 9.13 11.57 3.81
N MET A 134 8.30 10.55 3.94
CA MET A 134 8.66 9.15 3.67
C MET A 134 8.54 8.74 2.20
N SER A 135 7.81 9.51 1.37
CA SER A 135 7.42 9.06 0.03
C SER A 135 8.00 9.95 -1.05
N ALA A 136 8.68 9.36 -2.03
CA ALA A 136 9.19 10.05 -3.21
C ALA A 136 8.05 10.57 -4.10
N ASP A 137 7.02 9.76 -4.31
CA ASP A 137 5.88 10.09 -5.17
C ASP A 137 5.11 11.34 -4.68
N LEU A 138 4.89 11.48 -3.38
CA LEU A 138 4.21 12.62 -2.77
C LEU A 138 5.05 13.91 -2.80
N ARG A 139 6.36 13.82 -3.03
CA ARG A 139 7.27 14.98 -3.13
C ARG A 139 7.43 15.51 -4.55
N LEU A 140 6.79 14.87 -5.53
CA LEU A 140 6.79 15.37 -6.90
C LEU A 140 6.13 16.75 -7.01
N GLN A 141 6.67 17.58 -7.89
CA GLN A 141 6.04 18.85 -8.23
C GLN A 141 4.80 18.61 -9.09
N LEU A 142 3.84 19.54 -9.04
CA LEU A 142 2.60 19.44 -9.81
C LEU A 142 2.87 19.26 -11.31
N GLN A 143 3.89 19.94 -11.86
CA GLN A 143 4.28 19.80 -13.27
C GLN A 143 4.70 18.37 -13.64
N ASP A 144 5.33 17.63 -12.71
CA ASP A 144 5.75 16.25 -12.95
C ASP A 144 4.56 15.28 -12.82
N VAL A 145 3.64 15.54 -11.89
CA VAL A 145 2.36 14.83 -11.80
C VAL A 145 1.54 15.01 -13.08
N GLU A 146 1.49 16.23 -13.62
CA GLU A 146 0.82 16.54 -14.88
C GLU A 146 1.40 15.74 -16.05
N ARG A 147 2.73 15.72 -16.17
CA ARG A 147 3.45 14.95 -17.20
C ARG A 147 3.16 13.46 -17.08
N LEU A 148 3.17 12.92 -15.87
CA LEU A 148 2.84 11.52 -15.59
C LEU A 148 1.43 11.18 -16.10
N ALA A 149 0.46 12.02 -15.76
CA ALA A 149 -0.93 11.84 -16.17
C ALA A 149 -1.14 12.00 -17.69
N GLN A 150 -0.35 12.84 -18.36
CA GLN A 150 -0.41 13.01 -19.82
C GLN A 150 0.22 11.82 -20.56
N ALA A 151 1.38 11.35 -20.10
CA ALA A 151 2.07 10.22 -20.70
C ALA A 151 1.24 8.92 -20.65
N ALA A 152 0.42 8.76 -19.60
CA ALA A 152 -0.48 7.62 -19.49
C ALA A 152 -1.71 7.66 -20.43
N ARG A 153 -1.92 8.75 -21.19
CA ARG A 153 -2.95 8.85 -22.25
C ARG A 153 -2.44 8.46 -23.64
N MET A 154 -1.17 8.06 -23.77
CA MET A 154 -0.59 7.72 -25.06
C MET A 154 -1.14 6.39 -25.58
N SER A 155 -1.38 6.30 -26.90
CA SER A 155 -1.65 5.01 -27.54
C SER A 155 -0.39 4.14 -27.48
N LEU A 156 -0.58 2.83 -27.36
CA LEU A 156 0.52 1.87 -27.36
C LEU A 156 1.41 2.02 -28.61
N SER A 157 0.80 2.33 -29.76
CA SER A 157 1.49 2.62 -31.03
C SER A 157 2.43 3.84 -30.95
N ASN A 158 1.99 4.94 -30.35
CA ASN A 158 2.83 6.14 -30.17
C ASN A 158 3.95 5.92 -29.17
N TYR A 159 3.84 4.91 -28.31
CA TYR A 159 4.84 4.58 -27.29
C TYR A 159 5.89 3.58 -27.80
N LEU A 160 5.47 2.57 -28.58
CA LEU A 160 6.37 1.62 -29.23
C LEU A 160 7.29 2.32 -30.24
N ALA A 161 6.78 3.34 -30.95
CA ALA A 161 7.56 4.16 -31.88
C ALA A 161 8.74 4.91 -31.22
N VAL A 162 8.66 5.19 -29.92
CA VAL A 162 9.71 5.91 -29.17
C VAL A 162 10.85 4.97 -28.75
N ASN A 163 10.61 3.65 -28.74
CA ASN A 163 11.51 2.66 -28.14
C ASN A 163 12.10 1.66 -29.14
N GLN A 164 11.68 1.68 -30.40
CA GLN A 164 12.35 0.95 -31.48
C GLN A 164 13.55 1.75 -31.99
N GLY A 165 14.71 1.50 -31.41
CA GLY A 165 15.98 2.19 -31.69
C GLY A 165 16.64 1.85 -33.02
N GLN A 166 15.92 1.90 -34.16
CA GLN A 166 16.58 1.67 -35.46
C GLN A 166 16.13 2.51 -36.67
N GLU A 167 15.31 3.55 -36.50
CA GLU A 167 15.02 4.54 -37.57
C GLU A 167 14.89 5.98 -37.01
N GLU A 168 15.84 6.40 -36.17
CA GLU A 168 15.80 7.68 -35.45
C GLU A 168 15.89 8.92 -36.37
N ILE A 169 16.33 8.75 -37.63
CA ILE A 169 16.52 9.84 -38.60
C ILE A 169 15.26 10.07 -39.45
N ASP A 170 14.57 9.02 -39.90
CA ASP A 170 13.38 9.15 -40.76
C ASP A 170 12.10 9.47 -39.95
N LEU A 171 11.96 8.96 -38.72
CA LEU A 171 10.84 9.31 -37.83
C LEU A 171 10.88 10.77 -37.35
N ARG A 172 12.07 11.37 -37.26
CA ARG A 172 12.26 12.77 -36.82
C ARG A 172 11.58 13.78 -37.73
N ASN A 173 11.55 13.49 -39.03
CA ASN A 173 10.93 14.36 -40.03
C ASN A 173 9.44 14.05 -40.27
N SER A 174 8.95 12.88 -39.84
CA SER A 174 7.57 12.44 -40.02
C SER A 174 6.63 12.77 -38.85
N LEU A 175 7.16 13.04 -37.66
CA LEU A 175 6.37 13.23 -36.43
C LEU A 175 6.40 14.69 -35.95
N SER A 176 5.24 15.18 -35.48
CA SER A 176 5.06 16.59 -35.13
C SER A 176 5.98 17.04 -33.99
N GLY A 177 6.29 18.33 -33.91
CA GLY A 177 7.05 18.90 -32.77
C GLY A 177 6.39 18.63 -31.40
N GLY A 178 5.07 18.42 -31.37
CA GLY A 178 4.34 17.99 -30.18
C GLY A 178 4.73 16.57 -29.73
N PHE A 179 5.01 15.67 -30.68
CA PHE A 179 5.48 14.31 -30.38
C PHE A 179 6.87 14.31 -29.73
N TRP A 180 7.81 15.11 -30.25
CA TRP A 180 9.17 15.17 -29.70
C TRP A 180 9.25 15.87 -28.34
N ASN A 181 8.43 16.91 -28.12
CA ASN A 181 8.27 17.49 -26.77
C ASN A 181 7.72 16.47 -25.76
N MET A 182 6.83 15.58 -26.21
CA MET A 182 6.26 14.49 -25.43
C MET A 182 7.26 13.36 -25.14
N VAL A 183 8.11 12.97 -26.10
CA VAL A 183 9.22 12.02 -25.88
C VAL A 183 10.23 12.55 -24.86
N GLY A 184 10.59 13.83 -24.98
CA GLY A 184 11.44 14.49 -23.99
C GLY A 184 10.80 14.53 -22.59
N ALA A 185 9.48 14.63 -22.50
CA ALA A 185 8.76 14.55 -21.23
C ALA A 185 8.83 13.13 -20.62
N LEU A 186 8.64 12.08 -21.43
CA LEU A 186 8.78 10.68 -21.01
C LEU A 186 10.19 10.33 -20.53
N GLN A 187 11.22 10.74 -21.27
CA GLN A 187 12.62 10.52 -20.88
C GLN A 187 12.99 11.27 -19.58
N ARG A 188 12.41 12.45 -19.35
CA ARG A 188 12.58 13.18 -18.09
C ARG A 188 11.80 12.55 -16.94
N VAL A 189 10.61 12.00 -17.18
CA VAL A 189 9.83 11.24 -16.18
C VAL A 189 10.54 9.94 -15.78
N ARG A 190 11.29 9.32 -16.70
CA ARG A 190 12.23 8.23 -16.36
C ARG A 190 13.36 8.65 -15.43
N GLY A 191 13.78 9.91 -15.51
CA GLY A 191 14.83 10.49 -14.67
C GLY A 191 14.30 11.10 -13.37
N THR A 192 12.98 11.15 -13.16
CA THR A 192 12.39 11.62 -11.90
C THR A 192 12.20 10.44 -10.94
N HIS A 193 12.15 10.76 -9.64
CA HIS A 193 12.03 9.85 -8.49
C HIS A 193 10.80 8.90 -8.48
N LEU A 194 10.14 8.71 -9.62
CA LEU A 194 9.03 7.78 -9.84
C LEU A 194 9.46 6.35 -10.07
N ALA A 195 10.74 6.10 -10.37
CA ALA A 195 11.22 4.76 -10.66
C ALA A 195 11.55 3.94 -9.39
N VAL A 196 11.83 4.58 -8.24
CA VAL A 196 12.32 3.89 -7.04
C VAL A 196 11.79 4.55 -5.77
N ALA A 197 11.21 3.75 -4.87
CA ALA A 197 10.74 4.18 -3.56
C ALA A 197 11.88 4.76 -2.69
N ASP A 198 11.56 5.74 -1.83
CA ASP A 198 12.56 6.32 -0.92
C ASP A 198 12.69 5.49 0.36
N HIS A 199 13.35 4.34 0.23
CA HIS A 199 13.66 3.45 1.34
C HIS A 199 14.45 4.15 2.47
N THR A 200 15.34 5.08 2.12
CA THR A 200 16.20 5.77 3.09
C THR A 200 15.39 6.67 4.01
N SER A 201 14.59 7.56 3.44
CA SER A 201 13.75 8.47 4.21
C SER A 201 12.66 7.71 4.97
N ARG A 202 12.05 6.70 4.35
CA ARG A 202 11.07 5.83 5.00
C ARG A 202 11.62 5.19 6.27
N ARG A 203 12.76 4.48 6.16
CA ARG A 203 13.41 3.80 7.28
C ARG A 203 13.82 4.77 8.38
N ALA A 204 14.38 5.92 8.01
CA ALA A 204 14.80 6.93 8.99
C ALA A 204 13.61 7.44 9.83
N VAL A 205 12.49 7.78 9.18
CA VAL A 205 11.29 8.26 9.88
C VAL A 205 10.66 7.16 10.74
N LEU A 206 10.54 5.93 10.22
CA LEU A 206 9.97 4.82 10.98
C LEU A 206 10.84 4.43 12.17
N GLN A 207 12.16 4.50 12.04
CA GLN A 207 13.11 4.29 13.14
C GLN A 207 12.97 5.35 14.24
N GLU A 208 12.84 6.63 13.87
CA GLU A 208 12.62 7.73 14.81
C GLU A 208 11.31 7.53 15.59
N ARG A 209 10.23 7.24 14.86
CA ARG A 209 8.90 6.95 15.44
C ARG A 209 8.93 5.73 16.36
N ARG A 210 9.59 4.65 15.96
CA ARG A 210 9.77 3.44 16.76
C ARG A 210 10.55 3.71 18.05
N ALA A 211 11.61 4.51 17.98
CA ALA A 211 12.40 4.87 19.17
C ALA A 211 11.58 5.69 20.17
N PHE A 212 10.72 6.60 19.68
CA PHE A 212 9.75 7.30 20.52
C PHE A 212 8.71 6.35 21.13
N LEU A 213 8.12 5.47 20.29
CA LEU A 213 7.14 4.48 20.69
C LEU A 213 7.68 3.55 21.79
N ALA A 214 8.90 3.03 21.63
CA ALA A 214 9.54 2.14 22.61
C ALA A 214 9.64 2.79 24.00
N LYS A 215 10.01 4.07 24.06
CA LYS A 215 10.05 4.83 25.33
C LYS A 215 8.68 4.98 25.97
N LYS A 216 7.62 5.17 25.17
CA LYS A 216 6.25 5.33 25.65
C LYS A 216 5.61 4.00 26.07
N VAL A 217 5.97 2.91 25.41
CA VAL A 217 5.42 1.57 25.67
C VAL A 217 6.13 0.88 26.84
N ALA A 218 7.40 1.20 27.11
CA ALA A 218 8.19 0.55 28.16
C ALA A 218 7.53 0.49 29.56
N PRO A 219 6.86 1.56 30.07
CA PRO A 219 6.18 1.50 31.37
C PRO A 219 5.00 0.52 31.42
N PHE A 220 4.39 0.22 30.27
CA PHE A 220 3.22 -0.66 30.18
C PHE A 220 3.60 -2.13 30.06
N GLN A 221 4.78 -2.44 29.50
CA GLN A 221 5.21 -3.83 29.32
C GLN A 221 5.51 -4.57 30.63
N VAL A 222 5.73 -3.83 31.72
CA VAL A 222 5.89 -4.40 33.06
C VAL A 222 4.56 -4.61 33.78
N GLN A 223 3.46 -4.07 33.25
CA GLN A 223 2.11 -4.13 33.84
C GLN A 223 1.26 -5.23 33.17
N ASN A 224 0.26 -5.73 33.88
CA ASN A 224 -0.73 -6.67 33.32
C ASN A 224 -2.00 -5.93 32.85
N PRO A 225 -2.70 -6.44 31.82
CA PRO A 225 -2.28 -7.55 30.96
C PRO A 225 -1.15 -7.12 30.01
N ARG A 226 -0.18 -8.01 29.78
CA ARG A 226 0.89 -7.80 28.79
C ARG A 226 0.35 -8.07 27.39
N VAL A 227 0.98 -7.45 26.39
CA VAL A 227 0.71 -7.79 24.98
C VAL A 227 1.66 -8.90 24.57
N ASP A 228 1.12 -10.08 24.24
CA ASP A 228 1.89 -11.26 23.86
C ASP A 228 2.27 -11.24 22.39
N ARG A 229 1.39 -10.70 21.54
CA ARG A 229 1.57 -10.67 20.08
C ARG A 229 0.80 -9.54 19.42
N ILE A 230 1.36 -9.02 18.34
CA ILE A 230 0.70 -8.15 17.37
C ILE A 230 0.37 -8.98 16.13
N ARG A 231 -0.90 -9.13 15.81
CA ARG A 231 -1.42 -9.97 14.74
C ARG A 231 -1.93 -9.07 13.63
N VAL A 232 -1.33 -9.17 12.46
CA VAL A 232 -1.64 -8.30 11.31
C VAL A 232 -2.42 -9.10 10.27
N SER A 233 -3.57 -8.59 9.86
CA SER A 233 -4.36 -9.11 8.75
C SER A 233 -4.41 -8.08 7.64
N VAL A 234 -4.00 -8.45 6.43
CA VAL A 234 -3.84 -7.52 5.31
C VAL A 234 -4.78 -7.91 4.18
N PHE A 235 -5.49 -6.93 3.64
CA PHE A 235 -6.42 -7.13 2.53
C PHE A 235 -6.18 -6.10 1.45
N GLY A 236 -6.21 -6.54 0.19
CA GLY A 236 -6.02 -5.63 -0.93
C GLY A 236 -6.77 -6.06 -2.20
N PHE A 237 -7.20 -5.09 -3.00
CA PHE A 237 -7.85 -5.31 -4.30
C PHE A 237 -7.14 -4.55 -5.42
N SER A 238 -6.94 -5.19 -6.58
CA SER A 238 -6.29 -4.56 -7.75
C SER A 238 -4.92 -3.95 -7.37
N ARG A 239 -4.67 -2.66 -7.64
CA ARG A 239 -3.45 -1.97 -7.17
C ARG A 239 -3.33 -1.91 -5.64
N GLY A 240 -4.43 -1.94 -4.90
CA GLY A 240 -4.40 -2.11 -3.44
C GLY A 240 -3.87 -3.49 -3.02
N ALA A 241 -4.04 -4.53 -3.84
CA ALA A 241 -3.43 -5.84 -3.58
C ALA A 241 -1.90 -5.81 -3.79
N THR A 242 -1.44 -5.01 -4.73
CA THR A 242 -0.03 -4.68 -4.93
C THR A 242 0.53 -3.94 -3.72
N GLU A 243 -0.12 -2.85 -3.29
CA GLU A 243 0.25 -2.09 -2.09
C GLU A 243 0.27 -2.99 -0.84
N ALA A 244 -0.66 -3.93 -0.72
CA ALA A 244 -0.68 -4.91 0.37
C ALA A 244 0.55 -5.83 0.39
N ARG A 245 1.02 -6.29 -0.78
CA ARG A 245 2.26 -7.09 -0.90
C ARG A 245 3.49 -6.27 -0.49
N VAL A 246 3.60 -5.06 -1.05
CA VAL A 246 4.68 -4.11 -0.73
C VAL A 246 4.68 -3.80 0.77
N PHE A 247 3.52 -3.51 1.35
CA PHE A 247 3.36 -3.27 2.78
C PHE A 247 3.91 -4.43 3.61
N CYS A 248 3.56 -5.67 3.27
CA CYS A 248 4.04 -6.83 4.03
C CYS A 248 5.55 -7.03 3.89
N ASN A 249 6.15 -6.75 2.74
CA ASN A 249 7.61 -6.76 2.57
C ASN A 249 8.30 -5.63 3.35
N TRP A 250 7.67 -4.45 3.41
CA TRP A 250 8.24 -3.27 4.09
C TRP A 250 7.90 -3.19 5.58
N LEU A 251 7.06 -4.10 6.11
CA LEU A 251 6.64 -4.09 7.51
C LEU A 251 7.84 -4.15 8.48
N GLY A 252 8.92 -4.81 8.07
CA GLY A 252 10.19 -4.83 8.81
C GLY A 252 10.78 -3.44 9.09
N ASP A 253 10.59 -2.47 8.19
CA ASP A 253 11.09 -1.10 8.38
C ASP A 253 10.38 -0.38 9.54
N ALA A 254 9.12 -0.74 9.84
CA ALA A 254 8.36 -0.21 10.98
C ALA A 254 8.68 -0.94 12.30
N CYS A 255 9.30 -2.11 12.21
CA CYS A 255 9.61 -3.03 13.31
C CYS A 255 11.02 -2.81 13.88
N ASP A 256 11.37 -3.53 14.93
CA ASP A 256 12.69 -3.56 15.54
C ASP A 256 13.73 -4.09 14.55
N PRO A 257 14.94 -3.50 14.49
CA PRO A 257 15.96 -3.92 13.55
C PRO A 257 16.63 -5.21 14.05
N GLY A 258 16.93 -6.11 13.12
CA GLY A 258 17.71 -7.31 13.42
C GLY A 258 17.22 -8.52 12.64
N PRO A 259 18.03 -9.60 12.60
CA PRO A 259 17.61 -10.86 12.00
C PRO A 259 16.59 -11.56 12.89
N GLY A 260 15.71 -12.36 12.27
CA GLY A 260 14.73 -13.20 12.96
C GLY A 260 13.30 -12.68 12.83
N PRO A 261 12.36 -13.23 13.62
CA PRO A 261 10.95 -12.88 13.53
C PRO A 261 10.72 -11.40 13.82
N LEU A 262 9.78 -10.80 13.09
CA LEU A 262 9.38 -9.40 13.27
C LEU A 262 8.96 -9.14 14.72
N ARG A 263 9.44 -8.02 15.26
CA ARG A 263 9.07 -7.52 16.60
C ARG A 263 8.86 -6.03 16.55
N LEU A 264 7.95 -5.50 17.35
CA LEU A 264 7.77 -4.05 17.51
C LEU A 264 7.83 -3.73 19.00
N CYS A 265 8.87 -2.99 19.40
CA CYS A 265 9.16 -2.71 20.81
C CYS A 265 9.31 -4.01 21.64
N GLY A 266 9.93 -5.04 21.07
CA GLY A 266 10.12 -6.35 21.67
C GLY A 266 8.92 -7.31 21.54
N ILE A 267 7.74 -6.81 21.16
CA ILE A 267 6.52 -7.61 21.03
C ILE A 267 6.51 -8.32 19.67
N PRO A 268 6.36 -9.66 19.60
CA PRO A 268 6.29 -10.39 18.34
C PRO A 268 5.19 -9.86 17.41
N VAL A 269 5.53 -9.64 16.15
CA VAL A 269 4.62 -9.25 15.07
C VAL A 269 4.47 -10.43 14.11
N GLN A 270 3.24 -10.79 13.78
CA GLN A 270 2.93 -11.88 12.86
C GLN A 270 1.90 -11.41 11.83
N ILE A 271 2.20 -11.59 10.54
CA ILE A 271 1.18 -11.45 9.50
C ILE A 271 0.42 -12.78 9.44
N ASP A 272 -0.80 -12.79 9.98
CA ASP A 272 -1.62 -13.99 10.09
C ASP A 272 -2.29 -14.34 8.76
N PHE A 273 -2.76 -13.32 8.06
CA PHE A 273 -3.54 -13.49 6.85
C PHE A 273 -3.28 -12.36 5.85
N MET A 274 -3.09 -12.73 4.59
CA MET A 274 -3.06 -11.81 3.44
C MET A 274 -4.14 -12.23 2.44
N GLY A 275 -5.17 -11.41 2.27
CA GLY A 275 -6.29 -11.62 1.35
C GLY A 275 -6.20 -10.70 0.14
N LEU A 276 -5.89 -11.26 -1.02
CA LEU A 276 -5.68 -10.49 -2.25
C LEU A 276 -6.80 -10.78 -3.24
N PHE A 277 -7.35 -9.73 -3.83
CA PHE A 277 -8.36 -9.80 -4.88
C PHE A 277 -7.79 -9.22 -6.15
N ASP A 278 -7.71 -10.03 -7.20
CA ASP A 278 -7.50 -9.57 -8.58
C ASP A 278 -6.29 -8.62 -8.71
N THR A 279 -5.15 -9.02 -8.16
CA THR A 279 -3.93 -8.22 -8.16
C THR A 279 -3.54 -7.82 -9.58
N VAL A 280 -3.61 -6.51 -9.84
CA VAL A 280 -3.13 -5.93 -11.09
C VAL A 280 -1.71 -5.49 -10.84
N ALA A 281 -0.79 -6.33 -11.27
CA ALA A 281 0.62 -6.00 -11.36
C ALA A 281 1.02 -6.27 -12.81
N SER A 282 1.25 -5.23 -13.61
CA SER A 282 1.74 -5.34 -14.99
C SER A 282 3.18 -5.87 -14.99
N VAL A 283 3.32 -7.16 -14.71
CA VAL A 283 4.56 -7.92 -14.83
C VAL A 283 4.16 -9.30 -15.34
N GLY A 284 4.12 -9.44 -16.66
CA GLY A 284 3.68 -10.69 -17.29
C GLY A 284 4.02 -10.83 -18.77
N ALA A 285 4.21 -9.73 -19.49
CA ALA A 285 4.73 -9.74 -20.86
C ALA A 285 6.04 -8.96 -20.90
N ALA A 286 7.12 -9.59 -20.42
CA ALA A 286 8.47 -9.13 -20.66
C ALA A 286 8.61 -8.82 -22.17
N HIS A 287 8.68 -7.52 -22.51
CA HIS A 287 9.21 -6.90 -23.74
C HIS A 287 8.57 -5.53 -24.04
N SER A 288 7.51 -5.09 -23.34
CA SER A 288 6.96 -3.75 -23.57
C SER A 288 7.53 -2.73 -22.58
N PHE A 289 8.41 -1.84 -23.05
CA PHE A 289 9.00 -0.71 -22.31
C PHE A 289 7.96 0.18 -21.58
N PHE A 290 6.67 0.07 -21.91
CA PHE A 290 5.54 0.70 -21.21
C PHE A 290 5.42 0.21 -19.77
N GLU A 291 5.67 -1.08 -19.51
CA GLU A 291 5.74 -1.63 -18.14
C GLU A 291 6.96 -1.11 -17.37
N LEU A 292 8.03 -0.71 -18.06
CA LEU A 292 9.26 -0.20 -17.41
C LEU A 292 9.16 1.28 -16.97
N VAL A 293 8.13 2.00 -17.41
CA VAL A 293 7.87 3.43 -17.07
C VAL A 293 6.50 3.60 -16.42
N PHE A 294 5.57 2.71 -16.74
CA PHE A 294 4.20 2.61 -16.26
C PHE A 294 3.92 1.16 -15.90
N ASP A 295 4.72 0.58 -15.00
CA ASP A 295 4.43 -0.72 -14.37
C ASP A 295 3.01 -0.74 -13.76
N GLY A 296 2.47 0.43 -13.44
CA GLY A 296 1.21 0.61 -12.75
C GLY A 296 1.37 0.58 -11.22
N HIS A 297 2.58 0.58 -10.71
CA HIS A 297 2.92 0.49 -9.30
C HIS A 297 3.61 1.77 -8.80
N GLY A 298 3.99 2.69 -9.68
CA GLY A 298 4.42 4.04 -9.30
C GLY A 298 5.73 4.07 -8.52
N GLY A 299 6.66 3.16 -8.84
CA GLY A 299 7.99 3.07 -8.22
C GLY A 299 8.02 2.42 -6.84
N CYS A 300 6.87 2.04 -6.27
CA CYS A 300 6.80 1.42 -4.95
C CYS A 300 6.80 -0.11 -4.95
N ALA A 301 6.83 -0.75 -6.11
CA ALA A 301 6.82 -2.20 -6.19
C ALA A 301 7.85 -2.71 -7.21
N GLU A 302 9.04 -3.01 -6.72
CA GLU A 302 10.00 -3.80 -7.48
C GLU A 302 9.55 -5.27 -7.52
N ALA A 303 10.10 -6.05 -8.45
CA ALA A 303 9.76 -7.47 -8.57
C ALA A 303 10.00 -8.27 -7.26
N GLU A 304 10.94 -7.84 -6.41
CA GLU A 304 11.14 -8.43 -5.09
C GLU A 304 10.02 -8.07 -4.09
N ASP A 305 9.49 -6.84 -4.13
CA ASP A 305 8.45 -6.36 -3.22
C ASP A 305 7.06 -6.97 -3.49
N LEU A 306 6.90 -7.63 -4.64
CA LEU A 306 5.68 -8.35 -5.03
C LEU A 306 5.68 -9.81 -4.59
N ARG A 307 6.82 -10.34 -4.15
CA ARG A 307 6.91 -11.70 -3.61
C ARG A 307 6.18 -11.78 -2.29
N ASN A 308 5.49 -12.89 -2.03
CA ASN A 308 4.87 -13.10 -0.72
C ASN A 308 5.98 -13.25 0.34
N PRO A 309 5.99 -12.41 1.39
CA PRO A 309 6.98 -12.54 2.45
C PRO A 309 6.86 -13.90 3.15
N ALA A 310 8.00 -14.48 3.54
CA ALA A 310 8.04 -15.73 4.30
C ALA A 310 7.29 -15.62 5.64
N ASP A 311 7.21 -14.41 6.20
CA ASP A 311 6.52 -14.11 7.46
C ASP A 311 4.98 -14.15 7.35
N VAL A 312 4.40 -14.33 6.16
CA VAL A 312 2.95 -14.47 5.99
C VAL A 312 2.53 -15.92 6.26
N ARG A 313 1.73 -16.11 7.32
CA ARG A 313 1.25 -17.44 7.73
C ARG A 313 0.26 -18.05 6.73
N ARG A 314 -0.63 -17.25 6.15
CA ARG A 314 -1.58 -17.69 5.13
C ARG A 314 -1.86 -16.58 4.13
N CYS A 315 -1.65 -16.86 2.85
CA CYS A 315 -2.06 -15.97 1.76
C CYS A 315 -3.16 -16.65 0.94
N VAL A 316 -4.21 -15.91 0.61
CA VAL A 316 -5.24 -16.33 -0.33
C VAL A 316 -5.39 -15.26 -1.40
N HIS A 317 -5.17 -15.65 -2.65
CA HIS A 317 -5.32 -14.76 -3.79
C HIS A 317 -6.46 -15.25 -4.67
N MET A 318 -7.53 -14.46 -4.73
CA MET A 318 -8.68 -14.73 -5.58
C MET A 318 -8.50 -14.00 -6.92
N VAL A 319 -8.52 -14.73 -8.05
CA VAL A 319 -8.34 -14.19 -9.42
C VAL A 319 -9.56 -14.45 -10.31
N ALA A 320 -9.96 -13.46 -11.10
CA ALA A 320 -11.09 -13.59 -12.03
C ALA A 320 -10.68 -14.35 -13.30
N ALA A 321 -11.39 -15.43 -13.62
CA ALA A 321 -11.09 -16.29 -14.77
C ALA A 321 -11.22 -15.60 -16.13
N HIS A 322 -12.00 -14.50 -16.21
CA HIS A 322 -12.27 -13.76 -17.44
C HIS A 322 -11.59 -12.40 -17.51
N ASP A 323 -10.68 -12.09 -16.58
CA ASP A 323 -9.82 -10.91 -16.75
C ASP A 323 -8.72 -11.25 -17.74
N VAL A 324 -8.84 -10.73 -18.95
CA VAL A 324 -7.91 -10.97 -20.07
C VAL A 324 -6.63 -10.11 -19.97
N ARG A 325 -6.54 -9.27 -18.92
CA ARG A 325 -5.30 -8.59 -18.54
C ARG A 325 -4.49 -9.59 -17.75
N ASP A 326 -3.22 -9.79 -18.13
CA ASP A 326 -2.27 -10.70 -17.46
C ASP A 326 -2.28 -10.43 -15.95
N SER A 327 -3.12 -11.18 -15.24
CA SER A 327 -3.23 -11.12 -13.79
C SER A 327 -1.98 -11.80 -13.27
N PHE A 328 -1.29 -11.20 -12.31
CA PHE A 328 -0.03 -11.72 -11.80
C PHE A 328 -0.23 -13.21 -11.46
N PRO A 329 0.39 -14.14 -12.21
CA PRO A 329 0.25 -15.54 -11.89
C PRO A 329 0.85 -15.73 -10.50
N VAL A 330 0.21 -16.58 -9.68
CA VAL A 330 0.75 -16.97 -8.38
C VAL A 330 2.08 -17.75 -8.54
N ASP A 331 2.54 -17.97 -9.78
CA ASP A 331 3.77 -18.69 -10.15
C ASP A 331 5.09 -17.95 -9.84
N LEU A 332 5.08 -16.82 -9.13
CA LEU A 332 6.28 -16.30 -8.44
C LEU A 332 6.18 -16.43 -6.90
N VAL A 333 5.35 -17.34 -6.41
CA VAL A 333 5.20 -17.69 -4.99
C VAL A 333 5.67 -19.12 -4.74
N ASP A 334 6.97 -19.29 -4.55
CA ASP A 334 7.59 -20.54 -4.12
C ASP A 334 7.42 -20.73 -2.59
N GLY A 335 6.17 -20.81 -2.12
CA GLY A 335 5.88 -20.91 -0.68
C GLY A 335 4.58 -21.63 -0.36
N GLY A 336 4.67 -22.77 0.35
CA GLY A 336 3.55 -23.65 0.71
C GLY A 336 2.42 -23.05 1.57
N ASN A 337 2.48 -21.76 1.90
CA ASN A 337 1.48 -21.03 2.70
C ASN A 337 0.50 -20.19 1.86
N CYS A 338 0.62 -20.21 0.53
CA CYS A 338 -0.23 -19.47 -0.40
C CYS A 338 -1.23 -20.39 -1.12
N GLY A 339 -2.50 -19.95 -1.25
CA GLY A 339 -3.50 -20.61 -2.07
C GLY A 339 -4.10 -19.64 -3.09
N GLN A 340 -4.20 -20.06 -4.35
CA GLN A 340 -4.88 -19.32 -5.40
C GLN A 340 -6.28 -19.91 -5.63
N ILE A 341 -7.28 -19.05 -5.79
CA ILE A 341 -8.65 -19.46 -6.13
C ILE A 341 -9.06 -18.70 -7.39
N ILE A 342 -9.36 -19.44 -8.45
CA ILE A 342 -9.86 -18.90 -9.71
C ILE A 342 -11.40 -18.93 -9.68
N TYR A 343 -12.06 -17.81 -10.00
CA TYR A 343 -13.53 -17.71 -9.98
C TYR A 343 -14.11 -17.22 -11.32
N HIS A 344 -15.34 -17.67 -11.64
CA HIS A 344 -15.94 -17.55 -12.97
C HIS A 344 -16.68 -16.23 -13.26
N SER A 345 -16.88 -15.35 -12.28
CA SER A 345 -17.47 -14.00 -12.51
C SER A 345 -16.39 -12.93 -12.43
N ARG A 346 -16.65 -11.70 -12.91
CA ARG A 346 -15.77 -10.58 -12.57
C ARG A 346 -15.66 -10.47 -11.05
N SER A 347 -14.48 -10.14 -10.54
CA SER A 347 -14.10 -9.84 -9.13
C SER A 347 -14.98 -8.77 -8.47
N GLN A 348 -15.84 -8.17 -9.27
CA GLN A 348 -16.36 -6.84 -9.09
C GLN A 348 -17.56 -6.89 -8.15
N GLY A 349 -17.29 -6.68 -6.86
CA GLY A 349 -18.16 -5.82 -6.08
C GLY A 349 -17.93 -4.37 -6.54
N GLY A 350 -18.64 -3.94 -7.58
CA GLY A 350 -18.60 -2.57 -8.11
C GLY A 350 -18.65 -2.52 -9.63
N VAL A 351 -19.81 -2.16 -10.18
CA VAL A 351 -20.02 -1.78 -11.60
C VAL A 351 -19.54 -0.35 -11.82
#